data_AF-A0A285VBH4-F1
#
_entry.id   AF-A0A285VBH4-F1
#
_cell.length_a   1.000
_cell.length_b   1.000
_cell.length_c   1.000
_cell.angle_alpha   90.00
_cell.angle_beta   90.00
_cell.angle_gamma   90.00
#
_symmetry.space_group_name_H-M   'P 1'
#
loop_
_entity.id
_entity.type
_entity.pdbx_description
1 polymer ?
#
loop_
_entity_poly.entity_id
_entity_poly.type
_entity_poly.pdbx_seq_one_letter_code
_entity_poly.pdbx_strand_id
1 'polypeptide(L)'
;MHGGMKIYAGAPVAARHYVEADRGRVDDYYLTEGTGVARRFTTTDGRVAELGPLTGDAYETWVAGRDPDTGEPRGQLRTDEHAVRFAEVVVNGPKT
;
A
#
# COMPACT_ATOMS: atom_id res chain seq x y z
N MET A 1 17.20 2.13 -16.22
CA MET A 1 16.45 2.18 -14.94
C MET A 1 15.54 0.96 -14.93
N HIS A 2 15.86 -0.09 -14.18
CA HIS A 2 14.95 -1.25 -14.08
C HIS A 2 13.97 -0.95 -12.93
N GLY A 3 12.85 -0.33 -13.27
CA GLY A 3 11.68 -0.32 -12.39
C GLY A 3 11.05 -1.71 -12.38
N GLY A 4 10.36 -2.05 -11.30
CA GLY A 4 9.67 -3.33 -11.14
C GLY A 4 8.21 -3.12 -10.76
N MET A 5 7.35 -4.01 -11.22
CA MET A 5 5.96 -4.10 -10.76
C MET A 5 5.71 -5.49 -10.18
N LYS A 6 5.10 -5.54 -9.00
CA LYS A 6 4.67 -6.78 -8.34
C LYS A 6 3.20 -6.67 -7.95
N ILE A 7 2.49 -7.79 -7.99
CA ILE A 7 1.09 -7.87 -7.54
C ILE A 7 1.07 -8.59 -6.19
N TYR A 8 0.38 -8.00 -5.23
CA TYR A 8 0.08 -8.64 -3.96
C TYR A 8 -1.37 -9.14 -3.93
N ALA A 9 -1.55 -10.44 -3.73
CA ALA A 9 -2.85 -11.10 -3.60
C ALA A 9 -3.01 -11.81 -2.23
N GLY A 10 -2.05 -11.63 -1.32
CA GLY A 10 -2.04 -12.27 0.00
C GLY A 10 -3.06 -11.67 0.99
N ALA A 11 -3.05 -12.20 2.21
CA ALA A 11 -3.92 -11.74 3.29
C ALA A 11 -3.59 -10.28 3.67
N PRO A 12 -4.59 -9.39 3.84
CA PRO A 12 -4.32 -7.99 4.15
C PRO A 12 -3.41 -7.76 5.37
N VAL A 13 -3.58 -8.56 6.42
CA VAL A 13 -2.78 -8.52 7.66
C VAL A 13 -1.30 -8.87 7.46
N ALA A 14 -0.96 -9.57 6.38
CA ALA A 14 0.43 -9.92 6.06
C ALA A 14 1.10 -8.90 5.12
N ALA A 15 0.38 -7.86 4.68
CA ALA A 15 0.87 -6.92 3.68
C ALA A 15 1.99 -6.01 4.20
N ARG A 16 2.01 -5.68 5.50
CA ARG A 16 3.10 -4.89 6.11
C ARG A 16 4.41 -5.66 6.05
N HIS A 17 4.40 -6.91 6.50
CA HIS A 17 5.55 -7.78 6.43
C HIS A 17 6.03 -8.00 4.97
N TYR A 18 5.10 -8.09 4.01
CA TYR A 18 5.46 -8.19 2.59
C TYR A 18 6.29 -6.99 2.10
N VAL A 19 5.86 -5.76 2.40
CA VAL A 19 6.58 -4.55 1.93
C VAL A 19 7.90 -4.33 2.66
N GLU A 20 8.03 -4.85 3.89
CA GLU A 20 9.24 -4.75 4.71
C GLU A 20 10.29 -5.81 4.34
N ALA A 21 9.87 -7.02 3.96
CA ALA A 21 10.77 -8.17 3.74
C ALA A 21 11.78 -7.99 2.58
N ASP A 22 11.51 -7.13 1.60
CA ASP A 22 12.35 -6.96 0.40
C ASP A 22 13.29 -5.74 0.47
N ARG A 23 13.43 -5.07 1.63
CA ARG A 23 14.19 -3.81 1.74
C ARG A 23 15.37 -3.91 2.71
N GLY A 24 16.58 -3.90 2.14
CA GLY A 24 17.86 -4.15 2.82
C GLY A 24 18.34 -3.14 3.88
N ARG A 25 17.49 -2.23 4.37
CA ARG A 25 17.71 -1.48 5.61
C ARG A 25 16.38 -1.39 6.34
N VAL A 26 16.33 -2.06 7.48
CA VAL A 26 15.19 -2.16 8.41
C VAL A 26 14.99 -0.86 9.20
N ASP A 27 15.94 0.07 9.12
CA ASP A 27 15.87 1.31 9.87
C ASP A 27 14.89 2.30 9.20
N ASP A 28 13.73 2.49 9.85
CA ASP A 28 12.75 3.58 9.76
C ASP A 28 11.71 3.59 8.62
N TYR A 29 11.62 2.57 7.77
CA TYR A 29 10.63 2.57 6.70
C TYR A 29 9.55 1.50 6.90
N TYR A 30 8.33 2.01 7.08
CA TYR A 30 7.01 1.35 7.11
C TYR A 30 6.45 1.02 8.48
N LEU A 31 5.28 1.61 8.73
CA LEU A 31 4.05 1.21 9.46
C LEU A 31 4.10 0.38 10.76
N THR A 32 5.18 -0.30 11.09
CA THR A 32 5.30 -1.21 12.23
C THR A 32 5.54 -0.46 13.55
N GLU A 33 6.25 0.66 13.55
CA GLU A 33 6.47 1.51 14.75
C GLU A 33 5.64 2.82 14.78
N GLY A 34 4.69 2.99 13.85
CA GLY A 34 3.77 4.14 13.86
C GLY A 34 4.37 5.48 13.40
N THR A 35 5.66 5.55 13.10
CA THR A 35 6.36 6.73 12.55
C THR A 35 6.54 6.68 11.04
N GLY A 36 6.41 5.50 10.42
CA GLY A 36 6.55 5.31 8.98
C GLY A 36 5.40 5.95 8.19
N VAL A 37 5.71 6.90 7.32
CA VAL A 37 4.68 7.66 6.58
C VAL A 37 4.24 6.91 5.31
N ALA A 38 3.10 6.23 5.36
CA ALA A 38 2.40 5.81 4.15
C ALA A 38 1.52 6.96 3.64
N ARG A 39 2.10 7.87 2.84
CA ARG A 39 1.33 8.95 2.19
C ARG A 39 0.32 8.34 1.23
N ARG A 40 -0.92 8.82 1.32
CA ARG A 40 -2.02 8.34 0.49
C ARG A 40 -2.41 9.43 -0.49
N PHE A 41 -2.68 9.04 -1.72
CA PHE A 41 -3.13 9.95 -2.77
C PHE A 41 -4.39 9.37 -3.44
N THR A 42 -5.21 10.27 -3.98
CA THR A 42 -6.35 9.94 -4.83
C THR A 42 -6.29 10.74 -6.13
N THR A 43 -6.97 10.25 -7.16
CA THR A 43 -7.14 10.96 -8.42
C THR A 43 -8.62 11.10 -8.76
N THR A 44 -9.04 12.31 -9.10
CA THR A 44 -10.40 12.60 -9.56
C THR A 44 -10.32 13.67 -10.64
N ASP A 45 -10.96 13.44 -11.79
CA ASP A 45 -10.96 14.35 -12.94
C ASP A 45 -9.56 14.82 -13.38
N GLY A 46 -8.59 13.90 -13.37
CA GLY A 46 -7.21 14.16 -13.76
C GLY A 46 -6.38 14.98 -12.76
N ARG A 47 -6.92 15.28 -11.57
CA ARG A 47 -6.20 15.96 -10.49
C ARG A 47 -5.81 14.97 -9.40
N VAL A 48 -4.57 15.08 -8.94
CA VAL A 48 -4.06 14.33 -7.79
C VAL A 48 -4.25 15.15 -6.53
N ALA A 49 -4.82 14.53 -5.50
CA ALA A 49 -4.92 15.11 -4.16
C ALA A 49 -4.25 14.18 -3.15
N GLU A 50 -3.54 14.78 -2.18
CA GLU A 50 -3.02 14.07 -1.02
C GLU A 50 -4.12 13.90 0.02
N LEU A 51 -4.19 12.72 0.62
CA LEU A 51 -5.06 12.36 1.73
C LEU A 51 -4.22 12.17 3.00
N GLY A 52 -4.88 12.02 4.14
CA GLY A 52 -4.22 11.67 5.39
C GLY A 52 -3.33 10.43 5.25
N PRO A 53 -2.13 10.41 5.87
CA PRO A 53 -1.24 9.26 5.84
C PRO A 53 -1.89 8.06 6.55
N LEU A 54 -1.46 6.85 6.20
CA LEU A 54 -1.99 5.62 6.80
C LEU A 54 -1.13 5.18 7.98
N THR A 55 -1.81 4.78 9.07
CA THR A 55 -1.25 3.90 10.10
C THR A 55 -1.14 2.47 9.58
N GLY A 56 -0.50 1.57 10.34
CA GLY A 56 -0.43 0.15 9.96
C GLY A 56 -1.81 -0.48 9.76
N ASP A 57 -2.72 -0.27 10.71
CA ASP A 57 -4.09 -0.80 10.64
C ASP A 57 -4.90 -0.17 9.50
N ALA A 58 -4.73 1.13 9.27
CA ALA A 58 -5.38 1.84 8.16
C ALA A 58 -4.86 1.33 6.80
N TYR A 59 -3.58 0.99 6.71
CA TYR A 59 -3.01 0.35 5.53
C TYR A 59 -3.56 -1.06 5.31
N GLU A 60 -3.64 -1.90 6.35
CA GLU A 60 -4.24 -3.24 6.22
C GLU A 60 -5.72 -3.16 5.80
N THR A 61 -6.46 -2.17 6.31
CA THR A 61 -7.84 -1.86 5.88
C THR A 61 -7.87 -1.46 4.41
N TRP A 62 -6.94 -0.60 3.98
CA TRP A 62 -6.80 -0.23 2.58
C TRP A 62 -6.50 -1.45 1.68
N VAL A 63 -5.58 -2.33 2.08
CA VAL A 63 -5.22 -3.57 1.37
C VAL A 63 -6.41 -4.53 1.31
N ALA A 64 -7.26 -4.56 2.34
CA ALA A 64 -8.50 -5.33 2.33
C ALA A 64 -9.53 -4.83 1.30
N GLY A 65 -9.26 -3.71 0.61
CA GLY A 65 -10.17 -3.10 -0.36
C GLY A 65 -11.19 -2.17 0.30
N ARG A 66 -11.01 -1.82 1.57
CA ARG A 66 -11.92 -0.94 2.31
C ARG A 66 -11.34 0.45 2.46
N ASP A 67 -12.21 1.45 2.42
CA ASP A 67 -11.83 2.82 2.73
C ASP A 67 -11.27 2.89 4.17
N PRO A 68 -10.05 3.40 4.37
CA PRO A 68 -9.41 3.41 5.69
C PRO A 68 -10.09 4.27 6.74
N ASP A 69 -10.87 5.27 6.32
CA ASP A 69 -11.50 6.23 7.23
C ASP A 69 -12.91 5.76 7.63
N THR A 70 -13.63 5.11 6.70
CA THR A 70 -15.03 4.70 6.89
C THR A 70 -15.22 3.20 7.05
N GLY A 71 -14.25 2.38 6.62
CA GLY A 71 -14.36 0.92 6.59
C GLY A 71 -15.24 0.39 5.45
N GLU A 72 -15.88 1.26 4.67
CA GLU A 72 -16.76 0.86 3.57
C GLU A 72 -15.99 0.17 2.45
N PRO A 73 -16.57 -0.86 1.80
CA PRO A 73 -15.91 -1.53 0.69
C PRO A 73 -15.80 -0.58 -0.50
N ARG A 74 -14.60 -0.50 -1.11
CA ARG A 74 -14.38 0.26 -2.35
C ARG A 74 -14.84 -0.56 -3.55
N GLY A 75 -16.15 -0.64 -3.73
CA GLY A 75 -16.80 -1.45 -4.76
C GLY A 75 -17.03 -2.90 -4.33
N GLN A 76 -17.16 -3.81 -5.29
CA GLN A 76 -17.38 -5.23 -4.99
C GLN A 76 -16.06 -5.93 -4.70
N LEU A 77 -15.89 -6.40 -3.47
CA LEU A 77 -14.67 -7.10 -3.06
C LEU A 77 -14.73 -8.58 -3.43
N ARG A 78 -13.62 -9.08 -3.99
CA ARG A 78 -13.39 -10.52 -4.09
C ARG A 78 -12.88 -11.05 -2.77
N THR A 79 -13.34 -12.24 -2.38
CA THR A 79 -12.99 -12.90 -1.12
C THR A 79 -12.23 -14.21 -1.32
N ASP A 80 -11.97 -14.58 -2.58
CA ASP A 80 -11.19 -15.77 -2.95
C ASP A 80 -9.68 -15.48 -2.96
N GLU A 81 -8.88 -16.52 -3.18
CA GLU A 81 -7.41 -16.46 -3.24
C GLU A 81 -6.86 -15.68 -4.44
N HIS A 82 -7.70 -15.35 -5.41
CA HIS A 82 -7.33 -14.58 -6.60
C HIS A 82 -7.63 -13.08 -6.43
N ALA A 83 -8.05 -12.64 -5.24
CA ALA A 83 -8.28 -11.24 -4.93
C ALA A 83 -6.95 -10.46 -4.93
N VAL A 84 -6.67 -9.78 -6.06
CA VAL A 84 -5.62 -8.77 -6.12
C VAL A 84 -5.93 -7.66 -5.13
N ARG A 85 -4.96 -7.36 -4.25
CA ARG A 85 -5.10 -6.34 -3.21
C ARG A 85 -4.46 -5.02 -3.64
N PHE A 86 -3.23 -5.08 -4.16
CA PHE A 86 -2.55 -3.93 -4.73
C PHE A 86 -1.46 -4.33 -5.72
N ALA A 87 -1.00 -3.35 -6.51
CA ALA A 87 0.21 -3.42 -7.29
C ALA A 87 1.29 -2.55 -6.63
N GLU A 88 2.46 -3.13 -6.35
CA GLU A 88 3.65 -2.37 -5.97
C GLU A 88 4.38 -1.95 -7.24
N VAL A 89 4.71 -0.66 -7.33
CA VAL A 89 5.53 -0.11 -8.42
C VAL A 89 6.75 0.56 -7.82
N VAL A 90 7.94 0.10 -8.17
CA VAL A 90 9.21 0.69 -7.75
C VAL A 90 9.74 1.58 -8.86
N VAL A 91 9.85 2.88 -8.56
CA VAL A 91 10.42 3.89 -9.45
C VAL A 91 11.78 4.30 -8.90
N ASN A 92 12.84 4.02 -9.66
CA ASN A 92 14.21 4.33 -9.27
C ASN A 92 14.65 5.67 -9.87
N GLY A 93 15.23 6.57 -9.07
CA GLY A 93 15.84 7.78 -9.61
C GLY A 93 17.06 7.47 -10.51
N PRO A 94 17.49 8.41 -11.36
CA PRO A 94 18.81 8.32 -11.97
C PRO A 94 19.88 8.28 -10.88
N LYS A 95 20.97 7.52 -11.13
CA LYS A 95 22.11 7.40 -10.19
C LYS A 95 23.03 8.62 -10.19
N THR A 96 22.73 9.62 -11.03
CA THR A 96 23.56 10.81 -11.29
C THR A 96 23.62 11.73 -10.09
#